data_AF-A0A151R5V8-F1
#
_entry.id   AF-A0A151R5V8-F1
#
_cell.length_a   1.000
_cell.length_b   1.000
_cell.length_c   1.000
_cell.angle_alpha   90.00
_cell.angle_beta   90.00
_cell.angle_gamma   90.00
#
_symmetry.space_group_name_H-M   'P 1'
#
loop_
_entity.id
_entity.type
_entity.pdbx_description
1 polymer ?
#
loop_
_entity_poly.entity_id
_entity_poly.type
_entity_poly.pdbx_seq_one_letter_code
_entity_poly.pdbx_strand_id
1 'polypeptide(L)'
;MLVGEVEHWWRNTYQMLTARGVTVDWECFRTVFMEKYYPESMRHAKEAEFLRLHQGGLSISEYALRFEHLARFYSQAISEA
;
A
#
# COMPACT_ATOMS: atom_id res chain seq x y z
N MET A 1 10.84 3.94 12.87
CA MET A 1 11.47 2.68 13.34
C MET A 1 10.46 1.56 13.17
N LEU A 2 10.90 0.40 12.66
CA LEU A 2 10.09 -0.82 12.68
C LEU A 2 10.11 -1.38 14.11
N VAL A 3 8.98 -1.86 14.60
CA VAL A 3 8.85 -2.39 15.95
C VAL A 3 8.08 -3.70 15.94
N GLY A 4 8.38 -4.58 16.89
CA GLY A 4 7.68 -5.85 17.05
C GLY A 4 7.85 -6.79 15.87
N GLU A 5 6.77 -7.38 15.38
CA GLU A 5 6.77 -8.39 14.31
C GLU A 5 7.45 -7.90 13.02
N VAL A 6 7.23 -6.63 12.69
CA VAL A 6 7.76 -6.03 11.45
C VAL A 6 9.29 -5.96 11.47
N GLU A 7 9.88 -5.71 12.64
CA GLU A 7 11.34 -5.69 12.80
C GLU A 7 11.94 -7.10 12.60
N HIS A 8 11.31 -8.12 13.19
CA HIS A 8 11.74 -9.50 13.07
C HIS A 8 11.66 -10.00 11.62
N TRP A 9 10.54 -9.70 10.95
CA TRP A 9 10.37 -10.02 9.54
C TRP A 9 11.41 -9.30 8.66
N TRP A 10 11.62 -8.00 8.87
CA TRP A 10 12.56 -7.23 8.05
C TRP A 10 13.99 -7.74 8.22
N ARG A 11 14.40 -8.08 9.44
CA ARG A 11 15.73 -8.67 9.72
C ARG A 11 15.98 -9.95 8.92
N ASN A 12 15.01 -10.87 8.92
CA ASN A 12 15.11 -12.12 8.17
C ASN A 12 15.13 -11.89 6.66
N THR A 13 14.29 -10.97 6.18
CA THR A 13 14.19 -10.62 4.76
C THR A 13 15.46 -9.95 4.26
N TYR A 14 16.03 -9.04 5.05
CA TYR A 14 17.31 -8.38 4.77
C TYR A 14 18.45 -9.38 4.62
N GLN A 15 18.55 -10.36 5.53
CA GLN A 15 19.54 -11.42 5.45
C GLN A 15 19.40 -12.25 4.16
N MET A 16 18.16 -12.63 3.81
CA MET A 16 17.88 -13.37 2.57
C MET A 16 18.25 -12.57 1.32
N LEU A 17 17.89 -11.28 1.26
CA LEU A 17 18.18 -10.40 0.12
C LEU A 17 19.69 -10.22 -0.06
N THR A 18 20.41 -9.98 1.04
CA THR A 18 21.87 -9.86 1.04
C THR A 18 22.54 -11.16 0.59
N ALA A 19 22.06 -12.32 1.05
CA ALA A 19 22.58 -13.62 0.63
C ALA A 19 22.35 -13.91 -0.87
N ARG A 20 21.33 -13.29 -1.48
CA ARG A 20 21.06 -13.34 -2.92
C ARG A 20 21.85 -12.31 -3.73
N GLY A 21 22.71 -11.51 -3.08
CA GLY A 21 23.45 -10.43 -3.73
C GLY A 21 22.59 -9.22 -4.13
N VAL A 22 21.38 -9.10 -3.59
CA VAL A 22 20.52 -7.94 -3.84
C VAL A 22 21.04 -6.76 -3.02
N THR A 23 21.21 -5.61 -3.67
CA THR A 23 21.51 -4.36 -2.98
C THR A 23 20.27 -3.91 -2.22
N VAL A 24 20.34 -3.87 -0.89
CA VAL A 24 19.22 -3.45 -0.05
C VAL A 24 19.30 -1.96 0.21
N ASP A 25 18.72 -1.18 -0.69
CA ASP A 25 18.50 0.25 -0.52
C ASP A 25 17.07 0.56 -0.05
N TRP A 26 16.75 1.86 0.03
CA TRP A 26 15.43 2.31 0.47
C TRP A 26 14.30 1.91 -0.48
N GLU A 27 14.59 1.81 -1.78
CA GLU A 27 13.61 1.40 -2.78
C GLU A 27 13.29 -0.09 -2.65
N CYS A 28 14.32 -0.94 -2.53
CA CYS A 28 14.17 -2.36 -2.26
C CYS A 28 13.34 -2.62 -0.99
N PHE A 29 13.65 -1.91 0.10
CA PHE A 29 12.84 -1.98 1.32
C PHE A 29 11.38 -1.64 1.05
N ARG A 30 11.12 -0.50 0.39
CA ARG A 30 9.77 -0.01 0.13
C ARG A 30 8.97 -1.02 -0.70
N THR A 31 9.54 -1.56 -1.75
CA THR A 31 8.90 -2.55 -2.62
C THR A 31 8.51 -3.81 -1.84
N VAL A 32 9.48 -4.43 -1.16
CA VAL A 32 9.26 -5.68 -0.41
C VAL A 32 8.30 -5.47 0.77
N PHE A 33 8.36 -4.29 1.40
CA PHE A 33 7.43 -3.91 2.46
C PHE A 33 5.99 -3.78 1.93
N MET A 34 5.81 -3.08 0.81
CA MET A 34 4.50 -2.89 0.20
C MET A 34 3.93 -4.22 -0.31
N GLU A 35 4.72 -5.09 -0.92
CA GLU A 35 4.26 -6.42 -1.36
C GLU A 35 3.69 -7.25 -0.21
N LYS A 36 4.36 -7.23 0.96
CA LYS A 36 3.93 -8.02 2.11
C LYS A 36 2.73 -7.44 2.83
N TYR A 37 2.74 -6.14 3.11
CA TYR A 37 1.75 -5.50 3.99
C TYR A 37 0.66 -4.75 3.24
N TYR A 38 0.87 -4.47 1.96
CA TYR A 38 -0.07 -3.78 1.09
C TYR A 38 -0.21 -4.50 -0.27
N PRO A 39 -0.71 -5.75 -0.26
CA PRO A 39 -0.72 -6.59 -1.44
C PRO A 39 -1.53 -5.96 -2.57
N GLU A 40 -1.14 -6.27 -3.80
CA GLU A 40 -1.78 -5.76 -5.02
C GLU A 40 -3.29 -6.04 -5.06
N SER A 41 -3.74 -7.18 -4.52
CA SER A 41 -5.17 -7.50 -4.40
C SER A 41 -5.95 -6.50 -3.54
N MET A 42 -5.33 -5.96 -2.48
CA MET A 42 -5.94 -4.94 -1.64
C MET A 42 -6.02 -3.60 -2.37
N ARG A 43 -5.00 -3.28 -3.17
CA ARG A 43 -5.01 -2.10 -4.06
C ARG A 43 -6.13 -2.20 -5.08
N HIS A 44 -6.18 -3.28 -5.85
CA HIS A 44 -7.22 -3.54 -6.85
C HIS A 44 -8.63 -3.53 -6.25
N ALA A 45 -8.81 -4.09 -5.05
CA ALA A 45 -10.09 -4.04 -4.35
C ALA A 45 -10.50 -2.60 -3.99
N LYS A 46 -9.56 -1.77 -3.54
CA LYS A 46 -9.81 -0.35 -3.20
C LYS A 46 -10.06 0.50 -4.44
N GLU A 47 -9.35 0.25 -5.53
CA GLU A 47 -9.61 0.90 -6.82
C GLU A 47 -11.00 0.53 -7.37
N ALA A 48 -11.37 -0.75 -7.30
CA ALA A 48 -12.70 -1.19 -7.70
C ALA A 48 -13.80 -0.56 -6.82
N GLU A 49 -13.56 -0.39 -5.52
CA GLU A 49 -14.45 0.31 -4.60
C GLU A 49 -14.59 1.79 -4.99
N PHE A 50 -13.49 2.45 -5.33
CA PHE A 50 -13.48 3.84 -5.78
C PHE A 50 -14.20 4.04 -7.11
N LEU A 51 -13.93 3.20 -8.11
CA LEU A 51 -14.58 3.27 -9.43
C LEU A 51 -16.09 3.02 -9.36
N ARG A 52 -16.54 2.27 -8.35
CA ARG A 52 -17.96 2.01 -8.09
C ARG A 52 -18.58 3.03 -7.13
N LEU A 53 -17.81 3.96 -6.58
CA LEU A 53 -18.29 4.96 -5.63
C LEU A 53 -19.20 5.97 -6.34
N HIS A 54 -20.50 5.84 -6.11
CA HIS A 54 -21.49 6.84 -6.45
C HIS A 54 -22.18 7.34 -5.18
N GLN A 55 -22.66 8.58 -5.17
CA GLN A 55 -23.31 9.15 -3.99
C GLN A 55 -24.51 8.31 -3.53
N GLY A 56 -25.39 7.92 -4.46
CA GLY A 56 -26.57 7.12 -4.13
C GLY A 56 -27.42 7.78 -3.05
N GLY A 57 -27.73 7.03 -1.98
CA GLY A 57 -28.45 7.53 -0.80
C GLY A 57 -27.58 8.14 0.30
N LEU A 58 -26.27 8.30 0.08
CA LEU A 58 -25.36 8.91 1.06
C LEU A 58 -25.59 10.43 1.12
N SER A 59 -25.43 10.99 2.31
CA SER A 59 -25.29 12.44 2.44
C SER A 59 -24.01 12.91 1.74
N ILE A 60 -23.97 14.19 1.36
CA ILE A 60 -22.82 14.79 0.66
C ILE A 60 -21.55 14.66 1.50
N SER A 61 -21.65 14.83 2.82
CA SER A 61 -20.52 14.68 3.74
C SER A 61 -20.00 13.25 3.83
N GLU A 62 -20.88 12.26 3.91
CA GLU A 62 -20.49 10.83 3.92
C GLU A 62 -19.84 10.41 2.60
N TYR A 63 -20.38 10.88 1.48
CA TYR A 63 -19.80 10.66 0.17
C TYR A 63 -18.41 11.28 0.05
N ALA A 64 -18.24 12.56 0.45
CA ALA A 64 -16.96 13.25 0.41
C ALA A 64 -15.90 12.54 1.27
N LEU A 65 -16.26 12.12 2.48
CA LEU A 65 -15.35 11.38 3.36
C LEU A 65 -14.89 10.06 2.72
N ARG A 66 -15.82 9.31 2.10
CA ARG A 66 -15.48 8.07 1.39
C ARG A 66 -14.63 8.33 0.15
N PHE A 67 -14.93 9.39 -0.59
CA PHE A 67 -14.15 9.79 -1.75
C PHE A 67 -12.71 10.13 -1.37
N GLU A 68 -12.50 10.98 -0.37
CA GLU A 68 -11.16 11.36 0.09
C GLU A 68 -10.37 10.16 0.63
N HIS A 69 -11.03 9.27 1.38
CA HIS A 69 -10.40 8.07 1.91
C HIS A 69 -9.95 7.13 0.79
N LEU A 70 -10.78 6.92 -0.23
CA LEU A 70 -10.48 6.04 -1.35
C LEU A 70 -9.49 6.66 -2.35
N ALA A 71 -9.55 7.97 -2.58
CA ALA A 71 -8.66 8.70 -3.47
C ALA A 71 -7.17 8.60 -3.04
N ARG A 72 -6.89 8.47 -1.74
CA ARG A 72 -5.52 8.26 -1.21
C ARG A 72 -4.88 6.97 -1.72
N PHE A 73 -5.68 5.94 -2.00
CA PHE A 73 -5.19 4.68 -2.55
C PHE A 73 -4.96 4.76 -4.07
N TYR A 74 -5.63 5.68 -4.76
CA TYR A 74 -5.44 5.94 -6.18
C TYR A 74 -4.24 6.86 -6.46
N SER A 75 -4.00 7.87 -5.62
CA SER A 75 -2.85 8.78 -5.77
C SER A 75 -1.51 8.09 -5.57
N GLN A 76 -1.47 6.99 -4.82
CA GLN A 76 -0.26 6.18 -4.63
C GLN A 76 0.14 5.41 -5.91
N ALA A 77 -0.80 5.22 -6.86
CA ALA A 77 -0.55 4.59 -8.16
C ALA A 77 -0.14 5.62 -9.24
N ILE A 78 -0.43 6.91 -9.03
CA ILE A 78 -0.19 7.99 -10.03
C ILE A 78 1.14 8.72 -9.77
N SER A 79 1.82 8.52 -8.63
CA SER A 79 3.14 9.14 -8.39
C SER A 79 4.31 8.48 -9.15
N GLU A 80 4.04 7.53 -10.03
CA GLU A 80 5.01 6.90 -10.95
C GLU A 80 4.69 7.22 -12.42
N ALA A 81 4.46 8.51 -12.72
CA ALA A 81 4.37 9.03 -14.10
C ALA A 81 5.33 10.20 -14.31
#